data_AF-C3YPY5-F1
#
_entry.id   AF-C3YPY5-F1
#
_cell.length_a   1.000
_cell.length_b   1.000
_cell.length_c   1.000
_cell.angle_alpha   90.00
_cell.angle_beta   90.00
_cell.angle_gamma   90.00
#
_symmetry.space_group_name_H-M   'P 1'
#
loop_
_entity.id
_entity.type
_entity.pdbx_description
1 polymer ?
#
loop_
_entity_poly.entity_id
_entity_poly.type
_entity_poly.pdbx_seq_one_letter_code
_entity_poly.pdbx_strand_id
1 'polypeptide(L)'
;MTSEIAPGKLRPPVWDVQEHNIQQLSKNSQEAARETLCLSNNQAVKLVENLYGFNVESVKKLGSYGDYNFHVKVSGADLEHHEYILKVMNAKDSRDEEQITAQTSMMTFLSTRDFHVPRPEQNRWGNIMSLVNFERKENGPTHADFGSGNILVKEKTTNPGPEERYQICGVLDFGDAIWNPLVFDVAISLLFYMLTAPDHEDPTVYSGHFLRGYESVRPLTTAEWDVLYHCVVERACQLYVLNERAVSVEPDREAHIRQDCERLYETLKYLVESPKAEIDKQMLGR
;
A
#
# COMPACT_ATOMS: atom_id res chain seq x y z
N MET A 1 -49.87 -1.25 27.48
CA MET A 1 -48.90 -1.66 26.44
C MET A 1 -48.73 -0.49 25.50
N THR A 2 -47.49 0.00 25.39
CA THR A 2 -46.88 0.94 24.42
C THR A 2 -46.11 2.05 25.17
N SER A 3 -44.82 1.80 25.42
CA SER A 3 -43.84 2.86 25.66
C SER A 3 -42.85 2.83 24.50
N GLU A 4 -42.90 3.87 23.68
CA GLU A 4 -41.96 4.12 22.58
C GLU A 4 -40.56 4.35 23.13
N ILE A 5 -39.57 3.65 22.57
CA ILE A 5 -38.15 3.85 22.83
C ILE A 5 -37.68 4.92 21.84
N ALA A 6 -37.27 6.08 22.34
CA ALA A 6 -36.65 7.12 21.54
C ALA A 6 -35.27 6.65 21.02
N PRO A 7 -34.89 6.96 19.77
CA PRO A 7 -33.58 6.60 19.23
C PRO A 7 -32.49 7.45 19.88
N GLY A 8 -31.67 6.83 20.71
CA GLY A 8 -30.48 7.44 21.27
C GLY A 8 -29.45 7.72 20.17
N LYS A 9 -29.07 8.99 20.01
CA LYS A 9 -27.87 9.38 19.26
C LYS A 9 -26.64 8.78 19.95
N LEU A 10 -26.14 7.67 19.42
CA LEU A 10 -24.82 7.14 19.77
C LEU A 10 -23.78 8.15 19.29
N ARG A 11 -23.13 8.86 20.22
CA ARG A 11 -21.95 9.68 19.90
C ARG A 11 -20.77 8.72 19.65
N PRO A 12 -19.94 8.95 18.63
CA PRO A 12 -18.72 8.17 18.45
C PRO A 12 -17.78 8.35 19.67
N PRO A 13 -16.98 7.33 20.00
CA PRO A 13 -16.06 7.37 21.14
C PRO A 13 -15.04 8.51 20.97
N VAL A 14 -14.86 9.30 22.03
CA VAL A 14 -13.81 10.33 22.11
C VAL A 14 -12.48 9.61 22.33
N TRP A 15 -11.66 9.52 21.29
CA TRP A 15 -10.30 9.02 21.39
C TRP A 15 -9.37 10.16 21.81
N ASP A 16 -8.88 10.12 23.04
CA ASP A 16 -7.91 11.09 23.55
C ASP A 16 -6.51 10.74 23.00
N VAL A 17 -6.24 11.16 21.76
CA VAL A 17 -4.95 10.97 21.09
C VAL A 17 -4.19 12.29 21.08
N GLN A 18 -3.16 12.42 21.92
CA GLN A 18 -2.30 13.60 21.96
C GLN A 18 -1.66 13.85 20.59
N GLU A 19 -1.73 15.08 20.07
CA GLU A 19 -1.26 15.46 18.72
C GLU A 19 0.20 15.08 18.43
N HIS A 20 1.06 15.01 19.45
CA HIS A 20 2.46 14.61 19.33
C HIS A 20 2.61 13.15 18.83
N ASN A 21 1.70 12.26 19.21
CA ASN A 21 1.71 10.87 18.77
C ASN A 21 1.33 10.75 17.28
N ILE A 22 0.47 11.62 16.75
CA ILE A 22 -0.08 11.46 15.39
C ILE A 22 0.95 11.86 14.31
N GLN A 23 1.70 12.94 14.50
CA GLN A 23 2.78 13.31 13.58
C GLN A 23 3.92 12.29 13.60
N GLN A 24 4.19 11.70 14.77
CA GLN A 24 5.17 10.63 14.92
C GLN A 24 4.65 9.33 14.26
N LEU A 25 3.38 8.99 14.43
CA LEU A 25 2.74 7.83 13.79
C LEU A 25 2.64 7.99 12.26
N SER A 26 2.36 9.18 11.72
CA SER A 26 2.30 9.40 10.27
C SER A 26 3.69 9.36 9.64
N LYS A 27 4.70 9.96 10.29
CA LYS A 27 6.11 9.81 9.88
C LYS A 27 6.55 8.35 9.95
N ASN A 28 6.26 7.66 11.05
CA ASN A 28 6.57 6.24 11.21
C ASN A 28 5.83 5.36 10.20
N SER A 29 4.60 5.71 9.80
CA SER A 29 3.83 4.95 8.80
C SER A 29 4.34 5.21 7.38
N GLN A 30 4.74 6.45 7.06
CA GLN A 30 5.40 6.78 5.79
C GLN A 30 6.79 6.16 5.70
N GLU A 31 7.54 6.10 6.80
CA GLU A 31 8.83 5.39 6.91
C GLU A 31 8.62 3.87 6.79
N ALA A 32 7.66 3.28 7.53
CA ALA A 32 7.34 1.85 7.43
C ALA A 32 6.87 1.43 6.02
N ALA A 33 6.11 2.28 5.32
CA ALA A 33 5.71 2.05 3.92
C ALA A 33 6.89 2.19 2.94
N ARG A 34 7.87 3.06 3.23
CA ARG A 34 9.17 3.13 2.53
C ARG A 34 10.10 1.97 2.86
N GLU A 35 9.88 1.28 3.98
CA GLU A 35 10.73 0.21 4.50
C GLU A 35 10.24 -1.20 4.15
N THR A 36 8.95 -1.38 3.85
CA THR A 36 8.39 -2.71 3.57
C THR A 36 8.79 -3.17 2.16
N LEU A 37 9.77 -4.05 2.11
CA LEU A 37 10.34 -4.57 0.88
C LEU A 37 9.73 -5.95 0.61
N CYS A 38 8.61 -6.04 -0.12
CA CYS A 38 7.96 -7.34 -0.34
C CYS A 38 8.83 -8.25 -1.24
N LEU A 39 9.73 -9.01 -0.62
CA LEU A 39 10.57 -9.98 -1.31
C LEU A 39 9.85 -11.33 -1.41
N SER A 40 9.61 -11.76 -2.65
CA SER A 40 9.04 -13.07 -2.98
C SER A 40 10.09 -14.18 -2.93
N ASN A 41 9.65 -15.44 -2.80
CA ASN A 41 10.54 -16.60 -2.87
C ASN A 41 11.30 -16.64 -4.22
N ASN A 42 10.66 -16.27 -5.33
CA ASN A 42 11.31 -16.23 -6.64
C ASN A 42 12.42 -15.18 -6.74
N GLN A 43 12.26 -14.03 -6.07
CA GLN A 43 13.34 -13.05 -5.97
C GLN A 43 14.49 -13.59 -5.11
N ALA A 44 14.18 -14.25 -3.99
CA ALA A 44 15.19 -14.90 -3.15
C ALA A 44 15.99 -15.97 -3.91
N VAL A 45 15.33 -16.83 -4.71
CA VAL A 45 15.99 -17.81 -5.60
C VAL A 45 17.01 -17.10 -6.50
N LYS A 46 16.57 -16.06 -7.23
CA LYS A 46 17.43 -15.31 -8.14
C LYS A 46 18.60 -14.65 -7.44
N LEU A 47 18.43 -14.15 -6.21
CA LEU A 47 19.53 -13.57 -5.44
C LEU A 47 20.57 -14.62 -5.11
N VAL A 48 20.16 -15.80 -4.65
CA VAL A 48 21.09 -16.89 -4.31
C VAL A 48 21.84 -17.37 -5.56
N GLU A 49 21.13 -17.61 -6.66
CA GLU A 49 21.75 -18.03 -7.92
C GLU A 49 22.73 -16.98 -8.47
N ASN A 50 22.34 -15.71 -8.47
CA ASN A 50 23.15 -14.64 -9.04
C ASN A 50 24.34 -14.25 -8.15
N LEU A 51 24.13 -14.12 -6.84
CA LEU A 51 25.14 -13.62 -5.89
C LEU A 51 26.02 -14.73 -5.33
N TYR A 52 25.56 -15.98 -5.24
CA TYR A 52 26.33 -17.07 -4.65
C TYR A 52 26.64 -18.19 -5.65
N GLY A 53 25.90 -18.26 -6.77
CA GLY A 53 26.15 -19.28 -7.80
C GLY A 53 25.63 -20.67 -7.42
N PHE A 54 24.80 -20.78 -6.38
CA PHE A 54 24.19 -22.06 -6.00
C PHE A 54 23.00 -22.40 -6.90
N ASN A 55 22.79 -23.69 -7.13
CA ASN A 55 21.58 -24.20 -7.77
C ASN A 55 20.51 -24.43 -6.71
N VAL A 56 19.46 -23.60 -6.70
CA VAL A 56 18.44 -23.62 -5.64
C VAL A 56 17.37 -24.67 -5.93
N GLU A 57 17.18 -25.61 -5.01
CA GLU A 57 16.12 -26.64 -5.08
C GLU A 57 14.79 -26.14 -4.49
N SER A 58 14.86 -25.41 -3.37
CA SER A 58 13.67 -24.86 -2.72
C SER A 58 13.98 -23.64 -1.86
N VAL A 59 12.98 -22.77 -1.73
CA VAL A 59 13.03 -21.60 -0.85
C VAL A 59 11.76 -21.53 -0.02
N LYS A 60 11.93 -21.37 1.29
CA LYS A 60 10.83 -21.15 2.23
C LYS A 60 11.09 -19.89 3.04
N LYS A 61 10.20 -18.90 2.91
CA LYS A 61 10.18 -17.71 3.77
C LYS A 61 9.91 -18.12 5.21
N LEU A 62 10.72 -17.60 6.13
CA LEU A 62 10.57 -17.76 7.58
C LEU A 62 9.91 -16.52 8.18
N GLY A 63 9.30 -16.68 9.35
CA GLY A 63 8.73 -15.54 10.09
C GLY A 63 9.82 -14.65 10.65
N SER A 64 9.70 -13.34 10.45
CA SER A 64 10.64 -12.31 10.93
C SER A 64 9.91 -10.98 11.13
N TYR A 65 10.40 -10.14 12.04
CA TYR A 65 9.72 -8.90 12.45
C TYR A 65 10.15 -7.67 11.62
N GLY A 66 11.34 -7.69 10.98
CA GLY A 66 11.83 -6.54 10.22
C GLY A 66 12.83 -6.86 9.09
N ASP A 67 13.61 -7.91 9.22
CA ASP A 67 14.43 -8.52 8.17
C ASP A 67 13.62 -9.57 7.37
N TYR A 68 14.14 -10.05 6.25
CA TYR A 68 13.61 -11.23 5.57
C TYR A 68 14.58 -12.39 5.69
N ASN A 69 14.10 -13.49 6.27
CA ASN A 69 14.85 -14.72 6.41
C ASN A 69 14.23 -15.80 5.52
N PHE A 70 15.04 -16.41 4.66
CA PHE A 70 14.63 -17.51 3.79
C PHE A 70 15.47 -18.73 4.08
N HIS A 71 14.82 -19.86 4.32
CA HIS A 71 15.47 -21.16 4.29
C HIS A 71 15.63 -21.59 2.84
N VAL A 72 16.86 -21.89 2.44
CA VAL A 72 17.24 -22.20 1.06
C VAL A 72 17.88 -23.57 1.04
N LYS A 73 17.37 -24.47 0.20
CA LYS A 73 18.01 -25.76 -0.11
C LYS A 73 18.69 -25.68 -1.46
N VAL A 74 19.90 -26.22 -1.57
CA VAL A 74 20.71 -26.15 -2.79
C VAL A 74 21.26 -27.52 -3.17
N SER A 75 21.51 -27.70 -4.46
CA SER A 75 22.07 -28.91 -5.04
C SER A 75 23.53 -28.70 -5.50
N GLY A 76 24.36 -29.72 -5.30
CA GLY A 76 25.76 -29.75 -5.76
C GLY A 76 26.52 -30.89 -5.09
N ALA A 77 27.22 -31.71 -5.89
CA ALA A 77 27.91 -32.90 -5.37
C ALA A 77 29.10 -32.58 -4.45
N ASP A 78 29.71 -31.40 -4.63
CA ASP A 78 30.93 -30.98 -3.93
C ASP A 78 30.66 -29.92 -2.84
N LEU A 79 29.41 -29.75 -2.41
CA LEU A 79 29.06 -28.78 -1.37
C LEU A 79 29.26 -29.37 0.03
N GLU A 80 29.89 -28.61 0.91
CA GLU A 80 29.99 -28.97 2.34
C GLU A 80 28.61 -28.92 3.02
N HIS A 81 27.74 -28.00 2.58
CA HIS A 81 26.42 -27.78 3.13
C HIS A 81 25.37 -27.63 2.02
N HIS A 82 24.17 -28.15 2.27
CA HIS A 82 23.05 -28.13 1.32
C HIS A 82 21.89 -27.23 1.76
N GLU A 83 21.96 -26.68 2.98
CA GLU A 83 20.91 -25.84 3.54
C GLU A 83 21.52 -24.54 4.09
N TYR A 84 20.91 -23.42 3.71
CA TYR A 84 21.38 -22.09 4.03
C TYR A 84 20.23 -21.22 4.51
N ILE A 85 20.57 -20.15 5.23
CA ILE A 85 19.64 -19.06 5.55
C ILE A 85 20.08 -17.83 4.75
N LEU A 86 19.26 -17.42 3.79
CA LEU A 86 19.42 -16.12 3.15
C LEU A 86 18.76 -15.07 4.04
N LYS A 87 19.56 -14.13 4.52
CA LYS A 87 19.11 -12.98 5.29
C LYS A 87 19.17 -11.71 4.43
N VAL A 88 18.04 -11.02 4.29
CA VAL A 88 17.96 -9.72 3.62
C VAL A 88 17.55 -8.69 4.67
N MET A 89 18.44 -7.74 4.95
CA MET A 89 18.22 -6.68 5.93
C MET A 89 17.21 -5.66 5.38
N ASN A 90 16.48 -4.99 6.28
CA ASN A 90 15.63 -3.87 5.87
C ASN A 90 16.49 -2.68 5.40
N ALA A 91 15.86 -1.74 4.71
CA ALA A 91 16.53 -0.61 4.07
C ALA A 91 17.20 0.39 5.03
N LYS A 92 16.84 0.35 6.33
CA LYS A 92 17.43 1.20 7.37
C LYS A 92 18.67 0.56 7.96
N ASP A 93 18.53 -0.67 8.44
CA ASP A 93 19.62 -1.42 9.07
C ASP A 93 20.72 -1.74 8.05
N SER A 94 20.37 -1.90 6.77
CA SER A 94 21.34 -2.08 5.69
C SER A 94 22.29 -0.89 5.48
N ARG A 95 22.02 0.27 6.09
CA ARG A 95 22.86 1.47 6.02
C ARG A 95 23.84 1.58 7.19
N ASP A 96 23.70 0.76 8.22
CA ASP A 96 24.63 0.71 9.35
C ASP A 96 25.74 -0.32 9.09
N GLU A 97 26.70 0.06 8.24
CA GLU A 97 27.80 -0.83 7.85
C GLU A 97 28.68 -1.25 9.04
N GLU A 98 28.81 -0.39 10.05
CA GLU A 98 29.65 -0.66 11.23
C GLU A 98 29.04 -1.76 12.08
N GLN A 99 27.75 -1.67 12.39
CA GLN A 99 27.05 -2.71 13.15
C GLN A 99 27.11 -4.05 12.43
N ILE A 100 26.90 -4.07 11.13
CA ILE A 100 26.91 -5.31 10.36
C ILE A 100 28.31 -5.92 10.28
N THR A 101 29.33 -5.08 10.08
CA THR A 101 30.74 -5.51 10.07
C THR A 101 31.14 -6.09 11.42
N ALA A 102 30.74 -5.47 12.52
CA ALA A 102 30.99 -5.96 13.87
C ALA A 102 30.34 -7.33 14.12
N GLN A 103 29.06 -7.48 13.77
CA GLN A 103 28.34 -8.75 13.90
C GLN A 103 29.00 -9.87 13.09
N THR A 104 29.32 -9.61 11.82
CA THR A 104 29.94 -10.58 10.93
C THR A 104 31.34 -10.97 11.42
N SER A 105 32.13 -10.00 11.87
CA SER A 105 33.47 -10.24 12.41
C SER A 105 33.43 -11.12 13.67
N MET A 106 32.43 -10.90 14.54
CA MET A 106 32.22 -11.72 15.73
C MET A 106 31.84 -13.15 15.37
N MET A 107 30.96 -13.37 14.39
CA MET A 107 30.60 -14.70 13.90
C MET A 107 31.82 -15.45 13.34
N THR A 108 32.60 -14.79 12.48
CA THR A 108 33.84 -15.35 11.94
C THR A 108 34.81 -15.71 13.06
N PHE A 109 35.07 -14.80 14.02
CA PHE A 109 35.98 -15.03 15.14
C PHE A 109 35.57 -16.22 16.02
N LEU A 110 34.27 -16.36 16.32
CA LEU A 110 33.73 -17.44 17.14
C LEU A 110 33.75 -18.78 16.39
N SER A 111 33.46 -18.78 15.09
CA SER A 111 33.47 -19.99 14.26
C SER A 111 34.84 -20.68 14.19
N THR A 112 35.94 -19.93 14.31
CA THR A 112 37.30 -20.49 14.35
C THR A 112 37.71 -20.99 15.74
N ARG A 113 36.84 -20.92 16.74
CA ARG A 113 37.13 -21.20 18.16
C ARG A 113 36.18 -22.22 18.76
N ASP A 114 35.66 -23.12 17.92
CA ASP A 114 34.79 -24.23 18.32
C ASP A 114 33.44 -23.79 18.92
N PHE A 115 33.01 -22.55 18.64
CA PHE A 115 31.65 -22.12 18.95
C PHE A 115 30.70 -22.47 17.80
N HIS A 116 29.55 -23.05 18.15
CA HIS A 116 28.46 -23.33 17.23
C HIS A 116 27.67 -22.04 16.92
N VAL A 117 28.22 -21.24 16.01
CA VAL A 117 27.58 -20.01 15.49
C VAL A 117 27.34 -20.15 13.99
N PRO A 118 26.37 -19.39 13.41
CA PRO A 118 26.18 -19.41 11.96
C PRO A 118 27.46 -18.95 11.26
N ARG A 119 27.81 -19.60 10.14
CA ARG A 119 28.98 -19.28 9.32
C ARG A 119 28.52 -18.43 8.13
N PRO A 120 29.00 -17.17 8.00
CA PRO A 120 28.69 -16.36 6.84
C PRO A 120 29.39 -16.91 5.59
N GLU A 121 28.62 -17.14 4.52
CA GLU A 121 29.17 -17.57 3.23
C GLU A 121 29.57 -16.37 2.37
N GLN A 122 30.68 -16.51 1.65
CA GLN A 122 31.11 -15.51 0.68
C GLN A 122 30.33 -15.64 -0.61
N ASN A 123 29.99 -14.49 -1.19
CA ASN A 123 29.41 -14.40 -2.52
C ASN A 123 30.48 -14.64 -3.59
N ARG A 124 30.10 -14.66 -4.87
CA ARG A 124 31.03 -14.95 -6.01
C ARG A 124 32.20 -13.96 -6.14
N TRP A 125 32.12 -12.82 -5.45
CA TRP A 125 33.13 -11.76 -5.46
C TRP A 125 33.98 -11.75 -4.18
N GLY A 126 33.83 -12.74 -3.30
CA GLY A 126 34.57 -12.84 -2.04
C GLY A 126 34.04 -11.95 -0.92
N ASN A 127 32.92 -11.26 -1.13
CA ASN A 127 32.30 -10.42 -0.12
C ASN A 127 31.28 -11.23 0.69
N ILE A 128 31.19 -11.00 1.99
CA ILE A 128 30.19 -11.64 2.85
C ILE A 128 28.78 -11.06 2.59
N MET A 129 28.72 -9.85 2.03
CA MET A 129 27.48 -9.10 1.86
C MET A 129 27.39 -8.45 0.49
N SER A 130 26.17 -8.06 0.12
CA SER A 130 25.90 -7.31 -1.10
C SER A 130 24.76 -6.33 -0.85
N LEU A 131 24.95 -5.08 -1.27
CA LEU A 131 23.87 -4.12 -1.35
C LEU A 131 23.12 -4.34 -2.66
N VAL A 132 21.83 -4.67 -2.58
CA VAL A 132 20.99 -4.92 -3.75
C VAL A 132 19.85 -3.92 -3.77
N ASN A 133 19.69 -3.25 -4.90
CA ASN A 133 18.54 -2.39 -5.15
C ASN A 133 17.41 -3.23 -5.76
N PHE A 134 16.27 -3.24 -5.09
CA PHE A 134 15.05 -3.80 -5.65
C PHE A 134 14.25 -2.68 -6.28
N GLU A 135 14.02 -2.77 -7.60
CA GLU A 135 13.01 -1.94 -8.24
C GLU A 135 11.64 -2.33 -7.65
N ARG A 136 11.00 -1.39 -6.96
CA ARG A 136 9.57 -1.48 -6.68
C ARG A 136 8.86 -1.30 -8.02
N LYS A 137 8.69 -2.41 -8.76
CA LYS A 137 8.16 -2.40 -10.14
C LYS A 137 6.77 -1.78 -10.29
N GLU A 138 6.05 -1.58 -9.19
CA GLU A 138 4.68 -1.06 -9.22
C GLU A 138 4.53 0.34 -8.60
N ASN A 139 5.63 0.95 -8.12
CA ASN A 139 5.60 2.32 -7.64
C ASN A 139 5.87 3.30 -8.76
N GLY A 140 5.09 4.36 -8.82
CA GLY A 140 5.28 5.48 -9.73
C GLY A 140 4.85 6.80 -9.11
N PRO A 141 4.90 7.90 -9.87
CA PRO A 141 4.34 9.16 -9.42
C PRO A 141 2.82 9.02 -9.34
N THR A 142 2.29 9.25 -8.14
CA THR A 142 0.85 9.35 -7.88
C THR A 142 0.51 10.76 -7.44
N HIS A 143 -0.69 11.20 -7.78
CA HIS A 143 -1.25 12.48 -7.41
C HIS A 143 -1.64 12.54 -5.92
N ALA A 144 -2.04 11.41 -5.34
CA ALA A 144 -2.48 11.22 -3.95
C ALA A 144 -3.73 12.02 -3.51
N ASP A 145 -4.36 12.72 -4.45
CA ASP A 145 -5.63 13.42 -4.26
C ASP A 145 -6.43 13.50 -5.58
N PHE A 146 -6.34 12.45 -6.41
CA PHE A 146 -6.96 12.50 -7.73
C PHE A 146 -8.47 12.26 -7.67
N GLY A 147 -9.26 13.33 -7.79
CA GLY A 147 -10.73 13.30 -7.79
C GLY A 147 -11.33 14.29 -8.78
N SER A 148 -12.67 14.27 -8.91
CA SER A 148 -13.39 15.15 -9.84
C SER A 148 -13.16 16.64 -9.59
N GLY A 149 -12.85 17.04 -8.36
CA GLY A 149 -12.50 18.43 -8.00
C GLY A 149 -11.19 18.92 -8.61
N ASN A 150 -10.29 18.00 -8.98
CA ASN A 150 -8.95 18.29 -9.50
C ASN A 150 -8.86 18.11 -11.03
N ILE A 151 -9.99 17.95 -11.72
CA ILE A 151 -10.08 17.80 -13.18
C ILE A 151 -10.78 19.01 -13.79
N LEU A 152 -10.09 19.70 -14.70
CA LEU A 152 -10.71 20.75 -15.50
C LEU A 152 -11.33 20.16 -16.77
N VAL A 153 -12.57 20.55 -17.02
CA VAL A 153 -13.30 20.22 -18.24
C VAL A 153 -13.73 21.48 -18.98
N LYS A 154 -13.73 21.41 -20.31
CA LYS A 154 -14.23 22.44 -21.20
C LYS A 154 -15.35 21.88 -22.05
N GLU A 155 -16.46 22.59 -22.15
CA GLU A 155 -17.54 22.25 -23.07
C GLU A 155 -17.06 22.40 -24.52
N LYS A 156 -17.28 21.37 -25.33
CA LYS A 156 -16.92 21.40 -26.76
C LYS A 156 -17.90 22.31 -27.50
N THR A 157 -17.36 23.18 -28.37
CA THR A 157 -18.15 24.18 -29.10
C THR A 157 -18.97 23.60 -30.26
N THR A 158 -18.62 22.42 -30.75
CA THR A 158 -19.31 21.71 -31.83
C THR A 158 -20.18 20.62 -31.22
N ASN A 159 -21.48 20.89 -31.02
CA ASN A 159 -22.51 19.99 -30.45
C ASN A 159 -22.28 18.50 -30.82
N PRO A 160 -21.53 17.75 -30.01
CA PRO A 160 -21.50 16.32 -30.18
C PRO A 160 -22.61 15.74 -29.29
N GLY A 161 -22.94 14.46 -29.42
CA GLY A 161 -23.93 13.84 -28.54
C GLY A 161 -23.60 14.06 -27.05
N PRO A 162 -24.54 13.81 -26.13
CA PRO A 162 -24.34 14.04 -24.69
C PRO A 162 -23.06 13.41 -24.11
N GLU A 163 -22.59 12.29 -24.68
CA GLU A 163 -21.36 11.57 -24.27
C GLU A 163 -20.04 12.27 -24.64
N GLU A 164 -20.07 13.23 -25.56
CA GLU A 164 -18.87 13.92 -26.05
C GLU A 164 -18.86 15.42 -25.70
N ARG A 165 -19.87 15.89 -24.95
CA ARG A 165 -20.11 17.29 -24.65
C ARG A 165 -18.92 18.00 -24.01
N TYR A 166 -18.15 17.30 -23.20
CA TYR A 166 -17.00 17.85 -22.47
C TYR A 166 -15.68 17.23 -22.94
N GLN A 167 -14.62 18.03 -22.91
CA GLN A 167 -13.24 17.55 -23.04
C GLN A 167 -12.47 17.87 -21.75
N ILE A 168 -11.64 16.95 -21.30
CA ILE A 168 -10.67 17.22 -20.22
C ILE A 168 -9.62 18.19 -20.77
N CYS A 169 -9.34 19.27 -20.03
CA CYS A 169 -8.38 20.30 -20.43
C CYS A 169 -7.27 20.56 -19.40
N GLY A 170 -7.33 19.95 -18.22
CA GLY A 170 -6.27 20.06 -17.23
C GLY A 170 -6.48 19.16 -16.01
N VAL A 171 -5.38 18.93 -15.30
CA VAL A 171 -5.34 18.33 -13.97
C VAL A 171 -4.64 19.33 -13.06
N LEU A 172 -5.18 19.53 -11.86
CA LEU A 172 -4.73 20.54 -10.90
C LEU A 172 -4.25 19.90 -9.60
N ASP A 173 -3.62 20.71 -8.75
CA ASP A 173 -3.34 20.42 -7.34
C ASP A 173 -2.47 19.17 -7.06
N PHE A 174 -1.22 19.22 -7.55
CA PHE A 174 -0.20 18.21 -7.26
C PHE A 174 0.47 18.39 -5.88
N GLY A 175 -0.17 19.10 -4.95
CA GLY A 175 0.41 19.42 -3.63
C GLY A 175 0.77 18.19 -2.79
N ASP A 176 -0.01 17.12 -2.94
CA ASP A 176 0.16 15.85 -2.22
C ASP A 176 0.90 14.77 -3.03
N ALA A 177 1.36 15.09 -4.24
CA ALA A 177 1.94 14.11 -5.14
C ALA A 177 3.15 13.38 -4.50
N ILE A 178 3.15 12.05 -4.62
CA ILE A 178 4.12 11.17 -3.95
C ILE A 178 4.45 9.95 -4.80
N TRP A 179 5.60 9.33 -4.52
CA TRP A 179 6.02 8.08 -5.15
C TRP A 179 5.51 6.87 -4.38
N ASN A 180 4.48 6.19 -4.87
CA ASN A 180 3.85 5.04 -4.22
C ASN A 180 3.23 4.08 -5.28
N PRO A 181 2.64 2.94 -4.89
CA PRO A 181 1.92 2.07 -5.82
C PRO A 181 0.82 2.79 -6.62
N LEU A 182 0.84 2.67 -7.95
CA LEU A 182 -0.10 3.38 -8.84
C LEU A 182 -1.59 3.08 -8.55
N VAL A 183 -1.88 1.89 -8.03
CA VAL A 183 -3.24 1.49 -7.60
C VAL A 183 -3.83 2.39 -6.51
N PHE A 184 -3.00 3.12 -5.75
CA PHE A 184 -3.48 4.03 -4.71
C PHE A 184 -4.23 5.24 -5.30
N ASP A 185 -3.75 5.82 -6.40
CA ASP A 185 -4.50 6.88 -7.10
C ASP A 185 -5.84 6.36 -7.64
N VAL A 186 -5.85 5.12 -8.14
CA VAL A 186 -7.09 4.47 -8.59
C VAL A 186 -8.06 4.35 -7.41
N ALA A 187 -7.62 3.80 -6.28
CA ALA A 187 -8.46 3.67 -5.08
C ALA A 187 -9.01 5.02 -4.58
N ILE A 188 -8.17 6.07 -4.58
CA ILE A 188 -8.57 7.44 -4.21
C ILE A 188 -9.66 7.96 -5.14
N SER A 189 -9.47 7.82 -6.46
CA SER A 189 -10.47 8.24 -7.43
C SER A 189 -11.77 7.47 -7.31
N LEU A 190 -11.71 6.14 -7.15
CA LEU A 190 -12.92 5.33 -6.97
C LEU A 190 -13.73 5.81 -5.77
N LEU A 191 -13.08 6.04 -4.63
CA LEU A 191 -13.75 6.61 -3.46
C LEU A 191 -14.38 7.96 -3.77
N PHE A 192 -13.64 8.89 -4.37
CA PHE A 192 -14.18 10.22 -4.66
C PHE A 192 -15.38 10.16 -5.62
N TYR A 193 -15.34 9.31 -6.65
CA TYR A 193 -16.50 9.13 -7.52
C TYR A 193 -17.70 8.51 -6.80
N MET A 194 -17.49 7.55 -5.88
CA MET A 194 -18.57 7.04 -5.01
C MET A 194 -19.20 8.16 -4.18
N LEU A 195 -18.39 9.05 -3.61
CA LEU A 195 -18.86 10.19 -2.82
C LEU A 195 -19.57 11.25 -3.66
N THR A 196 -19.48 11.22 -4.99
CA THR A 196 -20.28 12.09 -5.87
C THR A 196 -21.61 11.48 -6.29
N ALA A 197 -21.82 10.17 -6.09
CA ALA A 197 -22.99 9.46 -6.58
C ALA A 197 -24.29 9.92 -5.89
N PRO A 198 -25.37 10.25 -6.62
CA PRO A 198 -26.64 10.67 -6.01
C PRO A 198 -27.15 9.68 -4.94
N ASP A 199 -27.82 10.18 -3.90
CA ASP A 199 -28.24 9.39 -2.72
C ASP A 199 -29.11 8.16 -3.02
N HIS A 200 -29.70 8.07 -4.21
CA HIS A 200 -30.58 6.98 -4.64
C HIS A 200 -29.97 6.07 -5.71
N GLU A 201 -28.70 6.25 -6.02
CA GLU A 201 -27.97 5.47 -7.01
C GLU A 201 -26.86 4.64 -6.37
N ASP A 202 -26.54 3.51 -7.00
CA ASP A 202 -25.43 2.68 -6.55
C ASP A 202 -24.10 3.43 -6.78
N PRO A 203 -23.32 3.73 -5.71
CA PRO A 203 -22.10 4.51 -5.83
C PRO A 203 -21.00 3.79 -6.65
N THR A 204 -21.11 2.48 -6.82
CA THR A 204 -20.15 1.69 -7.63
C THR A 204 -20.28 1.96 -9.13
N VAL A 205 -21.42 2.47 -9.60
CA VAL A 205 -21.62 2.77 -11.03
C VAL A 205 -20.65 3.84 -11.52
N TYR A 206 -20.50 4.91 -10.76
CA TYR A 206 -19.63 6.05 -11.10
C TYR A 206 -18.15 5.69 -11.04
N SER A 207 -17.75 4.98 -10.00
CA SER A 207 -16.39 4.46 -9.86
C SER A 207 -16.07 3.43 -10.95
N GLY A 208 -17.04 2.59 -11.35
CA GLY A 208 -16.91 1.66 -12.46
C GLY A 208 -16.66 2.34 -13.81
N HIS A 209 -17.29 3.48 -14.09
CA HIS A 209 -17.00 4.28 -15.30
C HIS A 209 -15.56 4.79 -15.32
N PHE A 210 -15.08 5.34 -14.20
CA PHE A 210 -13.69 5.77 -14.07
C PHE A 210 -12.72 4.61 -14.26
N LEU A 211 -12.96 3.48 -13.59
CA LEU A 211 -12.10 2.30 -13.62
C LEU A 211 -11.96 1.73 -15.03
N ARG A 212 -13.07 1.62 -15.77
CA ARG A 212 -13.05 1.19 -17.19
C ARG A 212 -12.25 2.15 -18.06
N GLY A 213 -12.37 3.46 -17.81
CA GLY A 213 -11.56 4.47 -18.49
C GLY A 213 -10.07 4.28 -18.21
N TYR A 214 -9.69 4.12 -16.94
CA TYR A 214 -8.30 3.87 -16.53
C TYR A 214 -7.74 2.58 -17.16
N GLU A 215 -8.45 1.46 -17.03
CA GLU A 215 -8.02 0.16 -17.57
C GLU A 215 -7.93 0.13 -19.09
N SER A 216 -8.65 1.00 -19.81
CA SER A 216 -8.53 1.13 -21.26
C SER A 216 -7.15 1.60 -21.73
N VAL A 217 -6.38 2.25 -20.83
CA VAL A 217 -5.02 2.74 -21.10
C VAL A 217 -3.98 1.91 -20.35
N ARG A 218 -4.23 1.61 -19.07
CA ARG A 218 -3.35 0.80 -18.23
C ARG A 218 -4.17 -0.27 -17.49
N PRO A 219 -4.15 -1.52 -17.97
CA PRO A 219 -4.73 -2.64 -17.25
C PRO A 219 -4.06 -2.80 -15.89
N LEU A 220 -4.84 -3.02 -14.85
CA LEU A 220 -4.34 -3.33 -13.52
C LEU A 220 -3.76 -4.74 -13.50
N THR A 221 -2.68 -4.92 -12.73
CA THR A 221 -2.12 -6.26 -12.49
C THR A 221 -3.03 -7.07 -11.57
N THR A 222 -2.84 -8.40 -11.53
CA THR A 222 -3.54 -9.26 -10.56
C THR A 222 -3.31 -8.79 -9.11
N ALA A 223 -2.08 -8.38 -8.79
CA ALA A 223 -1.76 -7.89 -7.46
C ALA A 223 -2.48 -6.57 -7.13
N GLU A 224 -2.55 -5.65 -8.08
CA GLU A 224 -3.32 -4.39 -7.92
C GLU A 224 -4.81 -4.69 -7.73
N TRP A 225 -5.37 -5.62 -8.50
CA TRP A 225 -6.76 -6.07 -8.35
C TRP A 225 -7.05 -6.69 -6.98
N ASP A 226 -6.14 -7.54 -6.47
CA ASP A 226 -6.32 -8.22 -5.20
C ASP A 226 -6.41 -7.24 -4.02
N VAL A 227 -5.73 -6.09 -4.10
CA VAL A 227 -5.68 -5.09 -3.03
C VAL A 227 -6.64 -3.91 -3.21
N LEU A 228 -7.15 -3.66 -4.42
CA LEU A 228 -7.89 -2.44 -4.76
C LEU A 228 -9.06 -2.14 -3.80
N TYR A 229 -9.93 -3.13 -3.55
CA TYR A 229 -11.05 -2.99 -2.61
C TYR A 229 -10.58 -2.55 -1.21
N HIS A 230 -9.51 -3.19 -0.71
CA HIS A 230 -8.96 -2.86 0.61
C HIS A 230 -8.37 -1.45 0.64
N CYS A 231 -7.71 -1.01 -0.45
CA CYS A 231 -7.21 0.35 -0.57
C CYS A 231 -8.34 1.40 -0.60
N VAL A 232 -9.48 1.11 -1.24
CA VAL A 232 -10.66 2.01 -1.22
C VAL A 232 -11.20 2.17 0.20
N VAL A 233 -11.39 1.04 0.92
CA VAL A 233 -11.85 1.06 2.32
C VAL A 233 -10.84 1.77 3.23
N GLU A 234 -9.55 1.51 3.08
CA GLU A 234 -8.49 2.16 3.85
C GLU A 234 -8.48 3.68 3.61
N ARG A 235 -8.58 4.12 2.34
CA ARG A 235 -8.63 5.54 2.02
C ARG A 235 -9.86 6.21 2.62
N ALA A 236 -11.01 5.53 2.63
CA ALA A 236 -12.21 6.06 3.26
C ALA A 236 -12.06 6.20 4.77
N CYS A 237 -11.46 5.22 5.45
CA CYS A 237 -11.08 5.32 6.86
C CYS A 237 -10.10 6.48 7.13
N GLN A 238 -9.07 6.62 6.29
CA GLN A 238 -8.09 7.69 6.40
C GLN A 238 -8.76 9.06 6.26
N LEU A 239 -9.60 9.24 5.24
CA LEU A 239 -10.28 10.50 4.98
C LEU A 239 -11.28 10.86 6.09
N TYR A 240 -12.00 9.88 6.63
CA TYR A 240 -12.88 10.08 7.79
C TYR A 240 -12.10 10.63 9.00
N VAL A 241 -10.97 10.00 9.35
CA VAL A 241 -10.13 10.45 10.48
C VAL A 241 -9.55 11.85 10.24
N LEU A 242 -9.11 12.13 9.02
CA LEU A 242 -8.61 13.46 8.65
C LEU A 242 -9.69 14.54 8.76
N ASN A 243 -10.91 14.25 8.31
CA ASN A 243 -12.03 15.17 8.39
C ASN A 243 -12.49 15.41 9.83
N GLU A 244 -12.60 14.36 10.66
CA GLU A 244 -12.89 14.51 12.09
C GLU A 244 -11.85 15.40 12.80
N ARG A 245 -10.57 15.28 12.41
CA ARG A 245 -9.52 16.18 12.89
C ARG A 245 -9.68 17.60 12.35
N ALA A 246 -10.02 17.77 11.08
CA ALA A 246 -10.20 19.09 10.49
C ALA A 246 -11.32 19.87 11.20
N VAL A 247 -12.41 19.21 11.63
CA VAL A 247 -13.48 19.83 12.42
C VAL A 247 -12.95 20.48 13.71
N SER A 248 -11.96 19.87 14.39
CA SER A 248 -11.44 20.42 15.64
C SER A 248 -10.52 21.63 15.45
N VAL A 249 -9.95 21.78 14.24
CA VAL A 249 -9.00 22.84 13.91
C VAL A 249 -9.68 23.98 13.14
N GLU A 250 -10.78 23.68 12.43
CA GLU A 250 -11.42 24.57 11.47
C GLU A 250 -12.94 24.72 11.72
N PRO A 251 -13.34 25.33 12.85
CA PRO A 251 -14.73 25.39 13.27
C PRO A 251 -15.64 26.12 12.26
N ASP A 252 -15.09 27.08 11.50
CA ASP A 252 -15.85 27.80 10.46
C ASP A 252 -16.26 26.90 9.28
N ARG A 253 -15.56 25.78 9.07
CA ARG A 253 -15.85 24.79 8.01
C ARG A 253 -16.59 23.55 8.52
N GLU A 254 -16.88 23.49 9.82
CA GLU A 254 -17.41 22.30 10.50
C GLU A 254 -18.65 21.72 9.80
N ALA A 255 -19.62 22.54 9.41
CA ALA A 255 -20.86 22.05 8.81
C ALA A 255 -20.61 21.30 7.48
N HIS A 256 -19.71 21.80 6.64
CA HIS A 256 -19.34 21.15 5.37
C HIS A 256 -18.57 19.85 5.64
N ILE A 257 -17.56 19.91 6.51
CA ILE A 257 -16.72 18.75 6.82
C ILE A 257 -17.56 17.62 7.45
N ARG A 258 -18.54 17.97 8.30
CA ARG A 258 -19.47 16.99 8.88
C ARG A 258 -20.35 16.32 7.83
N GLN A 259 -20.84 17.06 6.85
CA GLN A 259 -21.60 16.48 5.75
C GLN A 259 -20.75 15.47 4.96
N ASP A 260 -19.48 15.80 4.71
CA ASP A 260 -18.54 14.88 4.06
C ASP A 260 -18.29 13.63 4.91
N CYS A 261 -18.13 13.78 6.24
CA CYS A 261 -18.00 12.65 7.17
C CYS A 261 -19.23 11.73 7.16
N GLU A 262 -20.44 12.29 7.16
CA GLU A 262 -21.68 11.51 7.09
C GLU A 262 -21.74 10.66 5.81
N ARG A 263 -21.41 11.27 4.66
CA ARG A 263 -21.40 10.56 3.38
C ARG A 263 -20.30 9.50 3.29
N LEU A 264 -19.13 9.79 3.85
CA LEU A 264 -18.03 8.83 3.99
C LEU A 264 -18.45 7.64 4.85
N TYR A 265 -19.13 7.90 5.96
CA TYR A 265 -19.60 6.84 6.86
C TYR A 265 -20.60 5.91 6.17
N GLU A 266 -21.60 6.47 5.46
CA GLU A 266 -22.56 5.65 4.72
C GLU A 266 -21.89 4.84 3.60
N THR A 267 -20.91 5.43 2.90
CA THR A 267 -20.13 4.72 1.87
C THR A 267 -19.29 3.60 2.47
N LEU A 268 -18.61 3.85 3.59
CA LEU A 268 -17.86 2.83 4.33
C LEU A 268 -18.77 1.68 4.79
N LYS A 269 -19.93 2.01 5.34
CA LYS A 269 -20.93 1.04 5.77
C LYS A 269 -21.40 0.18 4.59
N TYR A 270 -21.74 0.81 3.46
CA TYR A 270 -22.12 0.11 2.23
C TYR A 270 -21.03 -0.87 1.78
N LEU A 271 -19.77 -0.44 1.74
CA LEU A 271 -18.65 -1.29 1.33
C LEU A 271 -18.45 -2.48 2.28
N VAL A 272 -18.47 -2.23 3.59
CA VAL A 272 -18.20 -3.26 4.60
C VAL A 272 -19.34 -4.25 4.77
N GLU A 273 -20.59 -3.82 4.62
CA GLU A 273 -21.77 -4.69 4.73
C GLU A 273 -22.00 -5.52 3.45
N SER A 274 -21.45 -5.09 2.32
CA SER A 274 -21.55 -5.80 1.05
C SER A 274 -20.45 -6.86 0.88
N PRO A 275 -20.73 -8.03 0.28
CA PRO A 275 -19.68 -8.99 -0.05
C PRO A 275 -18.64 -8.37 -1.00
N LYS A 276 -17.35 -8.46 -0.67
CA LYS A 276 -16.24 -7.99 -1.53
C LYS A 276 -16.41 -8.44 -2.98
N ALA A 277 -16.75 -9.72 -3.18
CA ALA A 277 -16.94 -10.29 -4.51
C ALA A 277 -18.06 -9.61 -5.30
N GLU A 278 -19.11 -9.11 -4.64
CA GLU A 278 -20.21 -8.39 -5.27
C GLU A 278 -19.81 -6.96 -5.62
N ILE A 279 -19.12 -6.26 -4.71
CA ILE A 279 -18.56 -4.93 -4.97
C ILE A 279 -17.56 -4.98 -6.12
N ASP A 280 -16.64 -5.95 -6.11
CA ASP A 280 -15.71 -6.19 -7.21
C ASP A 280 -16.50 -6.37 -8.50
N LYS A 281 -17.51 -7.25 -8.50
CA LYS A 281 -18.38 -7.51 -9.66
C LYS A 281 -19.03 -6.23 -10.21
N GLN A 282 -19.57 -5.40 -9.34
CA GLN A 282 -20.26 -4.17 -9.69
C GLN A 282 -19.30 -3.13 -10.28
N MET A 283 -18.13 -2.94 -9.67
CA MET A 283 -17.07 -2.09 -10.23
C MET A 283 -16.56 -2.62 -11.58
N LEU A 284 -16.52 -3.95 -11.75
CA LEU A 284 -15.98 -4.66 -12.92
C LEU A 284 -16.94 -4.72 -14.11
N GLY A 285 -18.26 -4.69 -13.88
CA GLY A 285 -19.24 -5.05 -14.91
C GLY A 285 -19.06 -6.46 -15.48
N ARG A 286 -18.47 -7.38 -14.72
CA ARG A 286 -18.28 -8.80 -15.08
C ARG A 286 -18.95 -9.69 -14.05
#